data_AF-A0A6I2VP94-F1
#
_entry.id   AF-A0A6I2VP94-F1
#
_cell.length_a   1.000
_cell.length_b   1.000
_cell.length_c   1.000
_cell.angle_alpha   90.00
_cell.angle_beta   90.00
_cell.angle_gamma   90.00
#
_symmetry.space_group_name_H-M   'P 1'
#
loop_
_entity.id
_entity.type
_entity.pdbx_description
1 polymer ?
#
loop_
_entity_poly.entity_id
_entity_poly.type
_entity_poly.pdbx_seq_one_letter_code
_entity_poly.pdbx_strand_id
1 'polypeptide(L)'
;MKTTVEIEDQLFADLKAECARHGMSLKSALEKALHAQLREMKANKPWDPHADFSVDGGGVHPWLAHLDMNTVINMSDEEVEEAKRAWSGH
;
A
#
# COMPACT_ATOMS: atom_id res chain seq x y z
N MET A 1 -3.22 10.30 -19.13
CA MET A 1 -1.90 10.54 -19.74
C MET A 1 -1.69 9.53 -20.86
N LYS A 2 -1.08 9.92 -22.00
CA LYS A 2 -0.70 8.99 -23.07
C LYS A 2 0.78 8.66 -22.92
N THR A 3 1.12 7.38 -22.96
CA THR A 3 2.49 6.88 -22.86
C THR A 3 2.70 5.84 -23.94
N THR A 4 3.88 5.86 -24.56
CA THR A 4 4.30 4.80 -25.49
C THR A 4 5.13 3.80 -24.70
N VAL A 5 4.80 2.51 -24.83
CA VAL A 5 5.52 1.41 -24.19
C VAL A 5 5.90 0.41 -25.27
N GLU A 6 7.12 -0.12 -25.19
CA GLU A 6 7.60 -1.18 -26.07
C GLU A 6 7.17 -2.53 -25.48
N ILE A 7 6.52 -3.35 -26.30
CA ILE A 7 6.01 -4.67 -25.93
C ILE A 7 6.50 -5.64 -27.00
N GLU A 8 6.96 -6.81 -26.56
CA GLU A 8 7.38 -7.88 -27.46
C GLU A 8 6.19 -8.36 -28.32
N ASP A 9 6.47 -8.67 -29.59
CA ASP A 9 5.43 -8.89 -30.60
C ASP A 9 4.53 -10.09 -30.26
N GLN A 10 5.09 -11.18 -29.75
CA GLN A 10 4.32 -12.35 -29.35
C GLN A 10 3.42 -12.03 -28.16
N LEU A 11 3.95 -11.35 -27.14
CA LEU A 11 3.16 -10.91 -25.99
C LEU A 11 2.01 -9.98 -26.40
N PHE A 12 2.25 -9.08 -27.36
CA PHE A 12 1.20 -8.21 -27.89
C PHE A 12 0.13 -8.98 -28.67
N ALA A 13 0.53 -9.99 -29.45
CA ALA A 13 -0.39 -10.87 -30.17
C ALA A 13 -1.30 -11.66 -29.21
N ASP A 14 -0.72 -12.24 -28.16
CA ASP A 14 -1.45 -12.99 -27.14
C ASP A 14 -2.42 -12.09 -26.37
N LEU A 15 -1.97 -10.89 -25.99
CA LEU A 15 -2.81 -9.88 -25.34
C LEU A 15 -4.00 -9.50 -26.23
N LYS A 16 -3.78 -9.31 -27.54
CA LYS A 16 -4.84 -8.97 -28.48
C LYS A 16 -5.85 -10.11 -28.63
N ALA A 17 -5.40 -11.36 -28.67
CA ALA A 17 -6.26 -12.54 -28.73
C ALA A 17 -7.14 -12.65 -27.46
N GLU A 18 -6.56 -12.46 -26.28
CA GLU A 18 -7.30 -12.43 -25.02
C GLU A 18 -8.27 -11.27 -24.95
N CYS A 19 -7.88 -10.08 -25.44
CA CYS A 19 -8.79 -8.94 -25.51
C CYS A 19 -10.04 -9.23 -26.36
N ALA A 20 -9.84 -9.87 -27.51
CA ALA A 20 -10.92 -10.29 -28.39
C ALA A 20 -11.83 -11.34 -27.73
N ARG A 21 -11.24 -12.29 -26.99
CA ARG A 21 -11.96 -13.36 -26.29
C ARG A 21 -12.87 -12.84 -25.17
N HIS A 22 -12.42 -11.84 -24.42
CA HIS A 22 -13.15 -11.27 -23.28
C HIS A 22 -13.97 -10.01 -23.65
N GLY A 23 -13.98 -9.61 -24.93
CA GLY A 23 -14.68 -8.40 -25.37
C GLY A 23 -14.16 -7.12 -24.71
N MET A 24 -12.86 -7.07 -24.40
CA MET A 24 -12.25 -5.96 -23.67
C MET A 24 -11.32 -5.12 -24.54
N SER A 25 -11.16 -3.84 -24.20
CA SER A 25 -10.21 -2.97 -24.89
C SER A 25 -8.77 -3.25 -24.46
N LEU A 26 -7.82 -3.10 -25.40
CA LEU A 26 -6.38 -3.21 -25.13
C LEU A 26 -5.93 -2.31 -23.98
N LYS A 27 -6.47 -1.08 -23.92
CA LYS A 27 -6.20 -0.13 -22.83
C LYS A 27 -6.59 -0.72 -21.48
N SER A 28 -7.83 -1.23 -21.37
CA SER A 28 -8.33 -1.81 -20.12
C SER A 28 -7.56 -3.06 -19.70
N ALA A 29 -7.08 -3.85 -20.67
CA ALA A 29 -6.25 -5.01 -20.39
C ALA A 29 -4.88 -4.60 -19.83
N LEU A 30 -4.22 -3.61 -20.45
CA LEU A 30 -2.96 -3.05 -19.96
C LEU A 30 -3.11 -2.45 -18.56
N GLU A 31 -4.15 -1.66 -18.31
CA GLU A 31 -4.39 -1.05 -17.00
C GLU A 31 -4.58 -2.13 -15.92
N LYS A 32 -5.35 -3.18 -16.21
CA LYS A 32 -5.54 -4.31 -15.29
C LYS A 32 -4.23 -5.04 -15.00
N ALA A 33 -3.43 -5.33 -16.03
CA ALA A 33 -2.15 -6.01 -15.88
C ALA A 33 -1.17 -5.17 -15.03
N LEU A 34 -1.09 -3.85 -15.27
CA LEU A 34 -0.27 -2.94 -14.49
C LEU A 34 -0.71 -2.87 -13.02
N HIS A 35 -2.02 -2.80 -12.76
CA HIS A 35 -2.53 -2.84 -11.39
C HIS A 35 -2.20 -4.14 -10.66
N ALA A 36 -2.31 -5.28 -11.34
CA ALA A 36 -1.95 -6.57 -10.76
C ALA A 36 -0.45 -6.62 -10.40
N GLN A 37 0.42 -6.20 -11.31
CA GLN A 37 1.86 -6.18 -11.07
C GLN A 37 2.25 -5.24 -9.92
N LEU A 38 1.67 -4.04 -9.87
CA LEU A 38 1.92 -3.09 -8.78
C LEU A 38 1.45 -3.63 -7.43
N ARG A 39 0.33 -4.35 -7.40
CA ARG A 39 -0.17 -5.00 -6.19
C ARG A 39 0.80 -6.08 -5.71
N GLU A 40 1.29 -6.91 -6.61
CA GLU A 40 2.26 -7.95 -6.30
C GLU A 40 3.60 -7.36 -5.81
N MET A 41 4.11 -6.32 -6.48
CA MET A 41 5.32 -5.62 -6.05
C MET A 41 5.18 -5.00 -4.65
N LYS A 42 4.01 -4.46 -4.31
CA LYS A 42 3.72 -3.97 -2.96
C LYS A 42 3.63 -5.10 -1.94
N ALA A 43 3.04 -6.23 -2.31
CA ALA A 43 2.91 -7.40 -1.44
C ALA A 43 4.27 -8.07 -1.18
N ASN A 44 5.16 -8.09 -2.17
CA ASN A 44 6.49 -8.68 -2.11
C ASN A 44 7.56 -7.67 -1.65
N LYS A 45 7.18 -6.55 -1.03
CA LYS A 45 8.15 -5.61 -0.46
C LYS A 45 8.96 -6.34 0.61
N PRO A 46 10.31 -6.37 0.54
CA PRO A 46 11.14 -6.94 1.58
C PRO A 46 10.76 -6.36 2.93
N TRP A 47 10.77 -7.19 3.97
CA TRP A 47 10.55 -6.71 5.34
C TRP A 47 11.54 -5.59 5.64
N ASP A 48 11.00 -4.41 5.90
CA ASP A 48 11.78 -3.22 6.25
C ASP A 48 11.75 -3.08 7.78
N PRO A 49 12.88 -3.28 8.49
CA PRO A 49 12.96 -3.10 9.95
C PRO A 49 12.68 -1.66 10.39
N HIS A 50 12.72 -0.70 9.47
CA HIS A 50 12.40 0.69 9.69
C HIS A 50 11.04 1.08 9.11
N ALA A 51 10.24 0.09 8.67
CA ALA A 51 8.85 0.33 8.33
C ALA A 51 8.16 0.92 9.56
N ASP A 52 7.66 2.13 9.37
CA ASP A 52 6.68 2.70 10.25
C ASP A 52 5.43 1.82 10.20
N PHE A 53 5.19 1.02 11.23
CA PHE A 53 3.95 0.22 11.39
C PHE A 53 2.70 1.10 11.61
N SER A 54 2.68 2.30 11.05
CA SER A 54 1.48 3.11 10.97
C SER A 54 0.63 2.66 9.82
N VAL A 55 -0.67 2.58 10.10
CA VAL A 55 -1.71 2.47 9.08
C VAL A 55 -1.72 3.63 8.07
N ASP A 56 -0.94 4.71 8.28
CA ASP A 56 -0.60 5.76 7.30
C ASP A 56 0.83 6.37 7.49
N GLY A 57 1.83 5.57 7.82
CA GLY A 57 3.26 5.95 7.79
C GLY A 57 3.79 7.03 8.79
N GLY A 58 3.87 6.74 10.09
CA GLY A 58 4.48 7.61 11.11
C GLY A 58 4.96 6.94 12.42
N GLY A 59 4.96 5.60 12.50
CA GLY A 59 5.29 4.83 13.70
C GLY A 59 4.33 5.06 14.87
N VAL A 60 4.64 4.40 16.00
CA VAL A 60 4.01 4.70 17.29
C VAL A 60 4.48 6.10 17.72
N HIS A 61 3.54 7.03 17.92
CA HIS A 61 3.85 8.42 18.23
C HIS A 61 4.74 8.54 19.49
N PRO A 62 5.70 9.47 19.59
CA PRO A 62 6.64 9.55 20.72
C PRO A 62 6.02 9.54 22.13
N TRP A 63 4.83 10.11 22.30
CA TRP A 63 4.11 10.07 23.58
C TRP A 63 3.65 8.67 23.99
N LEU A 64 3.55 7.73 23.04
CA LEU A 64 3.26 6.31 23.29
C LEU A 64 4.54 5.47 23.43
N ALA A 65 5.71 5.99 23.05
CA ALA A 65 6.94 5.21 22.95
C ALA A 65 7.48 4.71 24.30
N HIS A 66 7.01 5.28 25.42
CA HIS A 66 7.38 4.87 26.77
C HIS A 66 6.43 3.82 27.38
N LEU A 67 5.35 3.47 26.67
CA LEU A 67 4.36 2.50 27.12
C LEU A 67 4.66 1.11 26.54
N ASP A 68 4.34 0.06 27.32
CA ASP A 68 4.38 -1.31 26.79
C ASP A 68 3.29 -1.52 25.73
N MET A 69 3.57 -2.41 24.78
CA MET A 69 2.66 -2.69 23.67
C MET A 69 1.31 -3.22 24.14
N ASN A 70 1.24 -4.01 25.22
CA ASN A 70 -0.04 -4.45 25.78
C ASN A 70 -0.83 -3.29 26.38
N THR A 71 -0.14 -2.30 26.95
CA THR A 71 -0.80 -1.09 27.44
C THR A 71 -1.37 -0.31 26.27
N VAL A 72 -0.59 -0.06 25.22
CA VAL A 72 -1.06 0.66 24.01
C VAL A 72 -2.28 -0.01 23.37
N ILE A 73 -2.30 -1.34 23.28
CA ILE A 73 -3.41 -2.11 22.68
C ILE A 73 -4.68 -2.06 23.54
N ASN A 74 -4.54 -1.98 24.86
CA ASN A 74 -5.67 -2.02 25.80
C ASN A 74 -6.12 -0.64 26.30
N MET A 75 -5.51 0.46 25.84
CA MET A 75 -5.94 1.80 26.18
C MET A 75 -7.30 2.10 25.55
N SER A 76 -8.19 2.67 26.36
CA SER A 76 -9.45 3.22 25.87
C SER A 76 -9.23 4.57 25.17
N ASP A 77 -10.19 4.95 24.32
CA ASP A 77 -10.14 6.23 23.59
C ASP A 77 -10.03 7.44 24.54
N GLU A 78 -10.64 7.37 25.73
CA GLU A 78 -10.55 8.42 26.76
C GLU A 78 -9.13 8.56 27.32
N GLU A 79 -8.47 7.44 27.64
CA GLU A 79 -7.09 7.41 28.12
C GLU A 79 -6.10 7.89 27.05
N VAL A 80 -6.37 7.60 25.79
CA VAL A 80 -5.60 8.09 24.65
C VAL A 80 -5.69 9.62 24.54
N GLU A 81 -6.88 10.20 24.67
CA GLU A 81 -7.06 11.65 24.58
C GLU A 81 -6.50 12.40 25.80
N GLU A 82 -6.56 11.81 27.00
CA GLU A 82 -5.90 12.38 28.18
C GLU A 82 -4.38 12.37 28.03
N ALA A 83 -3.80 11.26 27.59
CA ALA A 83 -2.36 11.14 27.36
C ALA A 83 -1.87 12.09 26.25
N LYS A 84 -2.67 12.26 25.18
CA LYS A 84 -2.39 13.27 24.14
C LYS A 84 -2.46 14.70 24.68
N ARG A 85 -3.41 15.04 25.55
CA ARG A 85 -3.51 16.37 26.16
C ARG A 85 -2.38 16.67 27.13
N ALA A 86 -1.92 15.65 27.86
CA ALA A 86 -0.77 15.76 28.75
C ALA A 86 0.56 15.92 27.98
N TRP A 87 0.59 15.48 26.72
CA TRP A 87 1.75 15.65 25.83
C TRP A 87 1.73 17.04 25.16
N SER A 88 2.31 18.03 25.82
CA SER A 88 2.66 19.31 25.20
C SER A 88 4.00 19.18 24.47
N GLY A 89 3.94 18.91 23.16
CA GLY A 89 5.07 18.62 22.28
C GLY A 89 6.36 19.39 22.59
N HIS A 90 7.44 18.62 22.78
CA HIS A 90 8.82 19.09 22.97
C HIS A 90 9.68 18.57 21.83
#